data_AF-A0A3N4IPM2-F1
#
_entry.id   AF-A0A3N4IPM2-F1
#
_cell.length_a   1.000
_cell.length_b   1.000
_cell.length_c   1.000
_cell.angle_alpha   90.00
_cell.angle_beta   90.00
_cell.angle_gamma   90.00
#
_symmetry.space_group_name_H-M   'P 1'
#
loop_
_entity.id
_entity.type
_entity.pdbx_description
1 polymer ?
#
loop_
_entity_poly.entity_id
_entity_poly.type
_entity_poly.pdbx_seq_one_letter_code
_entity_poly.pdbx_strand_id
1 'polypeptide(L)'
;MSANPNIVNNDGPNGLQPLPNPPVGSPVGTPPPPVNGPNGTPPPAQDPNPEPWIPGNPDGFEYRIIGRNDSRAVRKAKREHNNRLNTRRKMHNSSRRHDRWLEFLLLKNPETGRRPTRICPNSWRKVINTRRGTWYRIGDRMGFKHWRRERLGVGSMRAEWCDWHSVLPILTEEEKNEIEA
;
A
#
# COMPACT_ATOMS: atom_id res chain seq x y z
N MET A 1 -25.91 -48.12 42.55
CA MET A 1 -27.38 -48.21 42.38
C MET A 1 -27.81 -46.85 41.85
N SER A 2 -27.89 -46.65 40.54
CA SER A 2 -28.90 -47.16 39.60
C SER A 2 -29.99 -46.10 39.37
N ALA A 3 -30.15 -45.80 38.08
CA ALA A 3 -31.39 -45.50 37.38
C ALA A 3 -32.02 -44.09 37.53
N ASN A 4 -31.83 -43.33 36.44
CA ASN A 4 -32.90 -42.71 35.64
C ASN A 4 -34.31 -43.30 35.85
N PRO A 5 -35.35 -42.46 35.74
CA PRO A 5 -36.60 -42.85 35.12
C PRO A 5 -36.83 -42.10 33.81
N ASN A 6 -36.64 -42.89 32.76
CA ASN A 6 -37.27 -42.88 31.44
C ASN A 6 -38.79 -42.58 31.46
N ILE A 7 -39.35 -41.90 30.44
CA ILE A 7 -40.29 -42.41 29.38
C ILE A 7 -41.62 -41.61 29.46
N VAL A 8 -42.40 -41.19 28.44
CA VAL A 8 -42.67 -41.66 27.05
C VAL A 8 -43.02 -40.48 26.11
N ASN A 9 -42.68 -40.69 24.84
CA ASN A 9 -43.13 -40.17 23.53
C ASN A 9 -44.51 -39.49 23.38
N ASN A 10 -44.61 -38.64 22.33
CA ASN A 10 -45.64 -38.85 21.30
C ASN A 10 -45.30 -38.24 19.92
N ASP A 11 -45.43 -39.11 18.91
CA ASP A 11 -45.95 -38.93 17.55
C ASP A 11 -45.48 -37.82 16.60
N GLY A 12 -44.92 -38.27 15.47
CA GLY A 12 -45.52 -37.92 14.16
C GLY A 12 -44.58 -37.31 13.11
N PRO A 13 -44.70 -37.68 11.83
CA PRO A 13 -43.64 -37.53 10.83
C PRO A 13 -43.84 -36.29 9.97
N ASN A 14 -42.76 -35.59 9.63
CA ASN A 14 -42.73 -34.75 8.43
C ASN A 14 -41.32 -34.78 7.84
N GLY A 15 -41.21 -35.47 6.71
CA GLY A 15 -40.01 -35.49 5.90
C GLY A 15 -39.76 -34.12 5.26
N LEU A 16 -38.53 -33.66 5.35
CA LEU A 16 -37.97 -32.72 4.39
C LEU A 16 -36.62 -33.28 3.94
N GLN A 17 -36.57 -33.55 2.63
CA GLN A 17 -35.46 -34.12 1.90
C GLN A 17 -34.21 -33.22 1.94
N PRO A 18 -32.99 -33.77 1.80
CA PRO A 18 -31.78 -32.97 1.67
C PRO A 18 -31.79 -32.16 0.37
N LEU A 19 -31.49 -30.86 0.47
CA LEU A 19 -31.35 -29.93 -0.64
C LEU A 19 -30.27 -30.39 -1.64
N PRO A 20 -30.50 -30.25 -2.96
CA PRO A 20 -29.52 -30.61 -3.98
C PRO A 20 -28.33 -29.64 -3.99
N ASN A 21 -27.13 -30.18 -4.22
CA ASN A 21 -25.90 -29.40 -4.45
C ASN A 21 -26.09 -28.43 -5.64
N PRO A 22 -25.51 -27.21 -5.59
CA PRO A 22 -25.55 -26.30 -6.72
C PRO A 22 -24.71 -26.82 -7.90
N PRO A 23 -25.12 -26.54 -9.15
CA PRO A 23 -24.46 -27.05 -10.33
C PRO A 23 -23.12 -26.38 -10.58
N VAL A 24 -22.14 -27.21 -10.94
CA VAL A 24 -20.89 -26.80 -11.57
C VAL A 24 -21.18 -26.34 -13.01
N GLY A 25 -20.81 -25.11 -13.34
CA GLY A 25 -20.58 -24.67 -14.71
C GLY A 25 -21.71 -23.85 -15.35
N SER A 26 -21.45 -22.57 -15.58
CA SER A 26 -21.90 -21.89 -16.79
C SER A 26 -20.90 -20.78 -17.17
N PRO A 27 -20.71 -20.55 -18.48
CA PRO A 27 -19.51 -19.94 -19.03
C PRO A 27 -19.53 -18.42 -18.96
N VAL A 28 -18.32 -17.87 -18.97
CA VAL A 28 -17.97 -16.47 -19.23
C VAL A 28 -18.85 -15.92 -20.34
N GLY A 29 -19.68 -14.93 -20.02
CA GLY A 29 -20.37 -14.11 -21.01
C GLY A 29 -19.33 -13.44 -21.91
N THR A 30 -19.23 -13.89 -23.15
CA THR A 30 -18.53 -13.14 -24.20
C THR A 30 -19.19 -11.78 -24.36
N PRO A 31 -18.42 -10.67 -24.38
CA PRO A 31 -18.98 -9.36 -24.67
C PRO A 31 -19.61 -9.36 -26.07
N PRO A 32 -20.67 -8.57 -26.31
CA PRO A 32 -21.25 -8.45 -27.64
C PRO A 32 -20.20 -7.92 -28.64
N PRO A 33 -20.24 -8.34 -29.91
CA PRO A 33 -19.33 -7.83 -30.91
C PRO A 33 -19.53 -6.32 -31.09
N PRO A 34 -18.45 -5.55 -31.38
CA PRO A 34 -18.56 -4.13 -31.61
C PRO A 34 -19.40 -3.87 -32.85
N VAL A 35 -20.46 -3.07 -32.69
CA VAL A 35 -21.21 -2.50 -33.81
C VAL A 35 -20.27 -1.54 -34.54
N ASN A 36 -19.81 -1.94 -35.73
CA ASN A 36 -19.10 -1.04 -36.64
C ASN A 36 -20.06 0.10 -37.01
N GLY A 37 -19.78 1.31 -36.52
CA GLY A 37 -20.38 2.52 -37.08
C GLY A 37 -19.96 2.71 -38.54
N PRO A 38 -20.71 3.47 -39.34
CA PRO A 38 -20.51 3.60 -40.79
C PRO A 38 -19.19 4.25 -41.23
N ASN A 39 -18.38 4.76 -40.29
CA ASN A 39 -17.05 5.29 -40.55
C ASN A 39 -16.05 4.44 -39.76
N GLY A 40 -15.31 3.56 -40.43
CA GLY A 40 -14.34 2.58 -39.90
C GLY A 40 -13.17 3.15 -39.09
N THR A 41 -13.47 4.01 -38.13
CA THR A 41 -12.55 4.56 -37.14
C THR A 41 -12.71 3.69 -35.90
N PRO A 42 -11.68 2.97 -35.46
CA PRO A 42 -11.77 2.26 -34.19
C PRO A 42 -12.05 3.27 -33.07
N PRO A 43 -12.93 2.94 -32.11
CA PRO A 43 -13.15 3.82 -30.97
C PRO A 43 -11.80 4.08 -30.27
N PRO A 44 -11.57 5.30 -29.75
CA PRO A 44 -10.39 5.56 -28.94
C PRO A 44 -10.33 4.51 -27.83
N ALA A 45 -9.16 3.91 -27.63
CA ALA A 45 -8.96 2.91 -26.59
C ALA A 45 -9.54 3.44 -25.28
N GLN A 46 -10.58 2.77 -24.77
CA GLN A 46 -11.07 3.06 -23.43
C GLN A 46 -9.88 2.92 -22.49
N ASP A 47 -9.59 3.98 -21.73
CA ASP A 47 -8.67 3.89 -20.61
C ASP A 47 -9.07 2.64 -19.80
N PRO A 48 -8.12 1.74 -19.47
CA PRO A 48 -8.46 0.56 -18.70
C PRO A 48 -9.14 1.02 -17.42
N ASN A 49 -10.38 0.53 -17.27
CA ASN A 49 -11.27 0.71 -16.13
C ASN A 49 -10.46 0.85 -14.82
N PRO A 50 -10.67 1.90 -13.99
CA PRO A 50 -9.95 2.03 -12.73
C PRO A 50 -10.12 0.75 -11.92
N GLU A 51 -8.98 0.14 -11.56
CA GLU A 51 -8.94 -1.11 -10.80
C GLU A 51 -9.78 -1.01 -9.51
N PRO A 52 -10.44 -2.10 -9.10
CA PRO A 52 -11.25 -2.13 -7.89
C PRO A 52 -10.42 -1.73 -6.66
N TRP A 53 -11.05 -0.90 -5.82
CA TRP A 53 -10.52 -0.32 -4.60
C TRP A 53 -9.83 -1.34 -3.68
N ILE A 54 -8.53 -1.11 -3.37
CA ILE A 54 -7.78 -1.87 -2.38
C ILE A 54 -7.79 -1.11 -1.04
N PRO A 55 -8.26 -1.72 0.07
CA PRO A 55 -8.21 -1.10 1.39
C PRO A 55 -6.78 -0.68 1.78
N GLY A 56 -6.56 0.62 2.07
CA GLY A 56 -5.27 1.19 2.46
C GLY A 56 -4.76 2.34 1.58
N ASN A 57 -5.48 2.72 0.52
CA ASN A 57 -5.18 3.89 -0.30
C ASN A 57 -6.35 4.89 -0.22
N PRO A 58 -6.31 5.91 0.68
CA PRO A 58 -7.44 6.82 0.87
C PRO A 58 -7.81 7.65 -0.37
N ASP A 59 -6.93 7.68 -1.39
CA ASP A 59 -7.07 8.59 -2.52
C ASP A 59 -7.33 7.90 -3.88
N GLY A 60 -7.27 6.57 -4.01
CA GLY A 60 -7.42 5.88 -5.31
C GLY A 60 -6.34 6.21 -6.38
N PHE A 61 -5.45 7.16 -6.12
CA PHE A 61 -4.38 7.55 -7.03
C PHE A 61 -3.11 6.76 -6.74
N GLU A 62 -2.65 5.99 -7.73
CA GLU A 62 -1.39 5.27 -7.66
C GLU A 62 -0.21 6.13 -8.13
N TYR A 63 0.98 5.81 -7.62
CA TYR A 63 2.22 6.37 -8.15
C TYR A 63 2.45 5.91 -9.58
N ARG A 64 2.86 6.84 -10.44
CA ARG A 64 3.21 6.54 -11.83
C ARG A 64 4.67 6.13 -11.92
N ILE A 65 4.90 4.93 -12.46
CA ILE A 65 6.25 4.41 -12.70
C ILE A 65 6.90 5.16 -13.86
N ILE A 66 8.10 5.67 -13.62
CA ILE A 66 8.89 6.36 -14.64
C ILE A 66 9.77 5.35 -15.37
N GLY A 67 9.50 5.18 -16.66
CA GLY A 67 10.16 4.22 -17.53
C GLY A 67 11.45 4.77 -18.16
N ARG A 68 12.35 3.86 -18.55
CA ARG A 68 13.56 4.20 -19.31
C ARG A 68 13.26 4.72 -20.73
N ASN A 69 12.07 4.42 -21.26
CA ASN A 69 11.67 4.82 -22.61
C ASN A 69 10.68 6.01 -22.61
N ASP A 70 10.33 6.55 -21.43
CA ASP A 70 9.45 7.72 -21.36
C ASP A 70 10.13 8.94 -22.00
N SER A 71 9.37 9.71 -22.78
CA SER A 71 9.85 11.01 -23.28
C SER A 71 10.11 11.98 -22.13
N ARG A 72 10.91 13.03 -22.37
CA ARG A 72 11.20 14.05 -21.35
C ARG A 72 9.90 14.68 -20.79
N ALA A 73 8.92 14.94 -21.65
CA ALA A 73 7.62 15.47 -21.27
C ALA A 73 6.83 14.48 -20.38
N VAL A 74 6.79 13.20 -20.75
CA VAL A 74 6.12 12.16 -19.96
C VAL A 74 6.78 11.98 -18.59
N ARG A 75 8.11 11.98 -18.52
CA ARG A 75 8.85 11.93 -17.25
C ARG A 75 8.50 13.11 -16.34
N LYS A 76 8.45 14.32 -16.90
CA LYS A 76 8.08 15.53 -16.16
C LYS A 76 6.67 15.40 -15.56
N ALA A 77 5.68 15.03 -16.38
CA ALA A 77 4.31 14.85 -15.95
C ALA A 77 4.17 13.77 -14.85
N LYS A 78 4.85 12.63 -15.00
CA LYS A 78 4.84 11.57 -13.97
C LYS A 78 5.48 12.01 -12.65
N ARG A 79 6.57 12.79 -12.69
CA ARG A 79 7.19 13.35 -11.47
C ARG A 79 6.28 14.32 -10.76
N GLU A 80 5.66 15.23 -11.50
CA GLU A 80 4.69 16.18 -10.94
C GLU A 80 3.52 15.45 -10.27
N HIS A 81 2.97 14.42 -10.93
CA HIS A 81 1.96 13.55 -10.33
C HIS A 81 2.44 12.88 -9.04
N ASN A 82 3.61 12.24 -9.06
CA ASN A 82 4.17 11.56 -7.89
C ASN A 82 4.45 12.53 -6.74
N ASN A 83 4.89 13.76 -7.03
CA ASN A 83 5.11 14.81 -6.04
C ASN A 83 3.79 15.28 -5.41
N ARG A 84 2.72 15.44 -6.21
CA ARG A 84 1.38 15.75 -5.68
C ARG A 84 0.88 14.65 -4.75
N LEU A 85 1.09 13.38 -5.10
CA LEU A 85 0.75 12.26 -4.20
C LEU A 85 1.60 12.23 -2.93
N ASN A 86 2.90 12.51 -3.03
CA ASN A 86 3.73 12.64 -1.84
C ASN A 86 3.21 13.74 -0.93
N THR A 87 2.81 14.89 -1.48
CA THR A 87 2.25 16.01 -0.72
C THR A 87 0.97 15.62 0.01
N ARG A 88 0.01 14.96 -0.67
CA ARG A 88 -1.24 14.49 -0.04
C ARG A 88 -0.96 13.49 1.09
N ARG A 89 -0.07 12.52 0.86
CA ARG A 89 0.31 11.54 1.89
C ARG A 89 1.03 12.18 3.08
N LYS A 90 1.88 13.19 2.84
CA LYS A 90 2.50 13.99 3.91
C LYS A 90 1.45 14.71 4.74
N MET A 91 0.44 15.32 4.12
CA MET A 91 -0.66 15.96 4.84
C MET A 91 -1.44 14.97 5.69
N HIS A 92 -1.73 13.77 5.16
CA HIS A 92 -2.40 12.70 5.92
C HIS A 92 -1.56 12.22 7.12
N ASN A 93 -0.25 12.04 6.93
CA ASN A 93 0.64 11.66 8.02
C ASN A 93 0.73 12.77 9.08
N SER A 94 0.80 14.03 8.64
CA SER A 94 0.89 15.19 9.52
C SER A 94 -0.37 15.38 10.37
N SER A 95 -1.56 15.16 9.81
CA SER A 95 -2.81 15.26 10.57
C SER A 95 -2.96 14.17 11.64
N ARG A 96 -2.17 13.10 11.55
CA ARG A 96 -2.13 11.99 12.51
C ARG A 96 -0.84 11.95 13.32
N ARG A 97 -0.04 13.01 13.26
CA ARG A 97 1.30 13.08 13.86
C ARG A 97 1.29 12.81 15.38
N HIS A 98 0.19 13.08 16.07
CA HIS A 98 0.05 12.84 17.51
C HIS A 98 0.04 11.36 17.91
N ASP A 99 -0.30 10.46 16.98
CA ASP A 99 -0.35 9.03 17.27
C ASP A 99 0.90 8.32 16.75
N ARG A 100 1.92 8.26 17.62
CA ARG A 100 3.20 7.64 17.31
C ARG A 100 3.11 6.13 17.02
N TRP A 101 2.02 5.48 17.39
CA TRP A 101 1.89 4.02 17.31
C TRP A 101 1.22 3.55 16.03
N LEU A 102 0.54 4.46 15.31
CA LEU A 102 -0.08 4.15 14.05
C LEU A 102 0.94 3.95 12.93
N GLU A 103 0.59 3.05 12.01
CA GLU A 103 1.31 2.94 10.75
C GLU A 103 1.07 4.20 9.91
N PHE A 104 2.14 4.77 9.37
CA PHE A 104 2.05 5.95 8.50
C PHE A 104 2.12 5.57 7.03
N LEU A 105 1.56 6.44 6.18
CA LEU A 105 1.59 6.26 4.74
C LEU A 105 3.00 6.46 4.24
N LEU A 106 3.59 5.39 3.74
CA LEU A 106 4.89 5.48 3.09
C LEU A 106 4.74 6.21 1.74
N LEU A 107 5.54 7.25 1.58
CA LEU A 107 5.84 7.92 0.32
C LEU A 107 6.65 7.01 -0.63
N LYS A 108 6.80 7.40 -1.89
CA LYS A 108 7.69 6.75 -2.86
C LYS A 108 8.66 7.78 -3.46
N ASN A 109 9.76 7.29 -4.01
CA ASN A 109 10.71 8.16 -4.71
C ASN A 109 10.02 8.80 -5.93
N PRO A 110 9.87 10.14 -5.98
CA PRO A 110 9.11 10.79 -7.04
C PRO A 110 9.76 10.65 -8.42
N GLU A 111 11.08 10.50 -8.47
CA GLU A 111 11.86 10.32 -9.71
C GLU A 111 11.66 8.95 -10.37
N THR A 112 11.09 7.98 -9.64
CA THR A 112 10.90 6.62 -10.16
C THR A 112 9.46 6.10 -10.01
N GLY A 113 8.69 6.68 -9.09
CA GLY A 113 7.40 6.14 -8.64
C GLY A 113 7.53 4.85 -7.84
N ARG A 114 8.75 4.45 -7.44
CA ARG A 114 9.05 3.18 -6.77
C ARG A 114 9.51 3.39 -5.33
N ARG A 115 9.34 2.34 -4.53
CA ARG A 115 9.88 2.18 -3.18
C ARG A 115 10.25 0.71 -2.98
N PRO A 116 11.32 0.37 -2.24
CA PRO A 116 11.59 -1.02 -1.91
C PRO A 116 10.58 -1.52 -0.86
N THR A 117 9.54 -2.22 -1.32
CA THR A 117 8.32 -2.54 -0.56
C THR A 117 8.56 -3.36 0.71
N ARG A 118 9.53 -4.27 0.71
CA ARG A 118 9.76 -5.21 1.81
C ARG A 118 10.58 -4.67 2.97
N ILE A 119 11.31 -3.57 2.77
CA ILE A 119 12.30 -3.11 3.76
C ILE A 119 11.99 -1.73 4.35
N CYS A 120 11.06 -0.97 3.77
CA CYS A 120 10.75 0.36 4.25
C CYS A 120 9.90 0.30 5.52
N PRO A 121 10.38 0.83 6.65
CA PRO A 121 9.63 0.82 7.89
C PRO A 121 8.53 1.88 7.89
N ASN A 122 7.30 1.48 8.19
CA ASN A 122 6.10 2.33 8.21
C ASN A 122 5.45 2.48 9.59
N SER A 123 6.12 2.03 10.65
CA SER A 123 5.61 2.11 12.02
C SER A 123 6.75 2.28 13.00
N TRP A 124 6.45 2.78 14.21
CA TRP A 124 7.45 2.97 15.27
C TRP A 124 8.33 1.75 15.48
N ARG A 125 7.71 0.57 15.66
CA ARG A 125 8.42 -0.69 15.89
C ARG A 125 9.33 -1.06 14.74
N LYS A 126 8.90 -0.84 13.49
CA LYS A 126 9.74 -1.15 12.32
C LYS A 126 10.91 -0.16 12.23
N VAL A 127 10.68 1.14 12.47
CA VAL A 127 11.73 2.17 12.39
C VAL A 127 12.83 1.91 13.44
N ILE A 128 12.45 1.67 14.69
CA ILE A 128 13.39 1.46 15.80
C ILE A 128 14.21 0.17 15.66
N ASN A 129 13.64 -0.86 15.02
CA ASN A 129 14.33 -2.15 14.83
C ASN A 129 15.07 -2.24 13.48
N THR A 130 14.96 -1.21 12.62
CA THR A 130 15.64 -1.23 11.32
C THR A 130 17.14 -1.03 11.52
N ARG A 131 17.92 -2.04 11.11
CA ARG A 131 19.39 -2.03 11.18
C ARG A 131 19.99 -1.02 10.20
N ARG A 132 21.13 -0.44 10.57
CA ARG A 132 21.92 0.51 9.76
C ARG A 132 22.11 0.09 8.29
N GLY A 133 22.49 -1.18 8.05
CA GLY A 133 22.66 -1.67 6.68
C GLY A 133 21.37 -1.68 5.84
N THR A 134 20.20 -1.79 6.48
CA THR A 134 18.90 -1.66 5.81
C THR A 134 18.60 -0.20 5.49
N TRP A 135 18.93 0.74 6.39
CA TRP A 135 18.81 2.18 6.11
C TRP A 135 19.60 2.60 4.88
N TYR A 136 20.85 2.15 4.73
CA TYR A 136 21.61 2.44 3.51
C TYR A 136 20.96 1.88 2.25
N ARG A 137 20.42 0.64 2.30
CA ARG A 137 19.68 0.06 1.16
C ARG A 137 18.41 0.85 0.82
N ILE A 138 17.72 1.38 1.82
CA ILE A 138 16.57 2.27 1.63
C ILE A 138 17.05 3.56 0.95
N GLY A 139 18.07 4.22 1.51
CA GLY A 139 18.60 5.48 0.99
C GLY A 139 19.04 5.38 -0.47
N ASP A 140 19.78 4.32 -0.81
CA ASP A 140 20.25 4.04 -2.18
C ASP A 140 19.09 3.98 -3.20
N ARG A 141 17.91 3.50 -2.79
CA ARG A 141 16.71 3.35 -3.65
C ARG A 141 15.78 4.55 -3.59
N MET A 142 15.74 5.24 -2.45
CA MET A 142 14.79 6.32 -2.18
C MET A 142 15.31 7.71 -2.53
N GLY A 143 16.62 7.84 -2.79
CA GLY A 143 17.25 9.11 -3.17
C GLY A 143 18.21 9.66 -2.12
N PHE A 144 18.28 9.05 -0.93
CA PHE A 144 19.17 9.44 0.16
C PHE A 144 20.55 8.76 0.05
N LYS A 145 21.21 8.91 -1.11
CA LYS A 145 22.52 8.28 -1.36
C LYS A 145 23.62 8.82 -0.43
N HIS A 146 23.45 10.03 0.07
CA HIS A 146 24.39 10.68 0.99
C HIS A 146 24.53 9.93 2.31
N TRP A 147 23.47 9.26 2.78
CA TRP A 147 23.51 8.45 4.01
C TRP A 147 24.69 7.50 4.06
N ARG A 148 24.93 6.77 2.97
CA ARG A 148 26.06 5.85 2.86
C ARG A 148 27.38 6.59 2.62
N ARG A 149 27.38 7.59 1.73
CA ARG A 149 28.58 8.36 1.35
C ARG A 149 29.22 9.05 2.55
N GLU A 150 28.41 9.64 3.41
CA GLU A 150 28.82 10.37 4.62
C GLU A 150 28.82 9.48 5.86
N ARG A 151 28.50 8.18 5.70
CA ARG A 151 28.48 7.17 6.76
C ARG A 151 27.60 7.58 7.96
N LEU A 152 26.46 8.22 7.70
CA LEU A 152 25.55 8.72 8.73
C LEU A 152 25.15 7.63 9.74
N GLY A 153 24.95 8.07 10.98
CA GLY A 153 24.43 7.28 12.09
C GLY A 153 22.96 6.90 11.90
N VAL A 154 22.49 5.93 12.70
CA VAL A 154 21.10 5.45 12.61
C VAL A 154 20.12 6.54 13.01
N GLY A 155 20.44 7.32 14.06
CA GLY A 155 19.64 8.47 14.48
C GLY A 155 19.39 9.47 13.35
N SER A 156 20.44 9.94 12.68
CA SER A 156 20.32 10.92 11.58
C SER A 156 19.48 10.37 10.42
N MET A 157 19.66 9.10 10.04
CA MET A 157 18.85 8.48 8.97
C MET A 157 17.38 8.31 9.38
N ARG A 158 17.10 7.98 10.65
CA ARG A 158 15.73 7.90 11.16
C ARG A 158 15.07 9.27 11.20
N ALA A 159 15.78 10.29 11.66
CA ALA A 159 15.30 11.66 11.72
C ALA A 159 14.91 12.14 10.31
N GLU A 160 15.82 12.01 9.33
CA GLU A 160 15.56 12.42 7.95
C GLU A 160 14.44 11.59 7.29
N TRP A 161 14.36 10.28 7.59
CA TRP A 161 13.25 9.45 7.13
C TRP A 161 11.90 9.90 7.68
N CYS A 162 11.81 10.10 8.99
CA CYS A 162 10.59 10.57 9.65
C CYS A 162 10.17 11.95 9.15
N ASP A 163 11.12 12.87 8.98
CA ASP A 163 10.87 14.19 8.41
C ASP A 163 10.35 14.09 6.97
N TRP A 164 11.02 13.28 6.15
CA TRP A 164 10.61 13.07 4.77
C TRP A 164 9.19 12.49 4.67
N HIS A 165 8.76 11.66 5.61
CA HIS A 165 7.39 11.14 5.70
C HIS A 165 6.39 12.07 6.41
N SER A 166 6.86 13.19 6.97
CA SER A 166 6.08 14.14 7.77
C SER A 166 5.39 13.49 8.98
N VAL A 167 6.15 12.71 9.74
CA VAL A 167 5.72 12.08 11.01
C VAL A 167 6.54 12.61 12.19
N LEU A 168 6.23 12.16 13.42
CA LEU A 168 7.10 12.45 14.56
C LEU A 168 8.45 11.76 14.38
N PRO A 169 9.56 12.41 14.80
CA PRO A 169 10.84 11.74 14.91
C PRO A 169 10.71 10.48 15.78
N ILE A 170 11.22 9.36 15.27
CA ILE A 170 11.28 8.09 15.99
C ILE A 170 12.76 7.81 16.25
N LEU A 171 13.22 8.24 17.42
CA LEU A 171 14.62 8.17 17.85
C LEU A 171 14.69 7.53 19.25
N THR A 172 15.78 6.82 19.54
CA THR A 172 16.14 6.48 20.93
C THR A 172 16.67 7.72 21.64
N GLU A 173 16.84 7.66 22.96
CA GLU A 173 17.37 8.80 23.72
C GLU A 173 18.83 9.08 23.36
N GLU A 174 19.63 8.04 23.16
CA GLU A 174 21.02 8.15 22.71
C GLU A 174 21.10 8.83 21.34
N GLU A 175 20.22 8.47 20.42
CA GLU A 175 20.17 9.06 19.08
C GLU A 175 19.75 10.52 19.09
N LYS A 176 18.91 10.95 20.05
CA LYS A 176 18.61 12.39 20.22
C LYS A 176 19.85 13.16 20.65
N ASN A 177 20.56 12.65 21.66
CA ASN A 177 21.78 13.26 22.15
C ASN A 177 22.87 13.34 21.05
N GLU A 178 22.99 12.32 20.19
CA GLU A 178 23.92 12.32 19.07
C GLU A 178 23.61 13.38 17.99
N ILE A 179 22.36 13.78 17.83
CA ILE A 179 21.93 14.75 16.80
C ILE A 179 22.01 16.19 17.33
N GLU A 180 21.83 16.38 18.64
CA GLU A 180 21.85 17.69 19.30
C GLU A 180 23.26 18.16 19.70
N ALA A 181 24.24 17.24 19.72
CA ALA A 181 25.65 17.50 20.01
C ALA A 181 26.45 17.97 18.78
#